data_AF-A0A947GX33-F1
#
_entry.id   AF-A0A947GX33-F1
#
_cell.length_a   1.000
_cell.length_b   1.000
_cell.length_c   1.000
_cell.angle_alpha   90.00
_cell.angle_beta   90.00
_cell.angle_gamma   90.00
#
_symmetry.space_group_name_H-M   'P 1'
#
loop_
_entity.id
_entity.type
_entity.pdbx_description
1 polymer ?
#
loop_
_entity_poly.entity_id
_entity_poly.type
_entity_poly.pdbx_seq_one_letter_code
_entity_poly.pdbx_strand_id
1 'polypeptide(L)'
;WGGSFYAIPKKAQNKAAAYEFIKFMTLSKEMQLEAFRSLDAFPALIEAQSDPFLDQPIAYLGDQKARQLWKVSADKIQAIAVDKFDPVANEVVNSELSKVLEQGKDIKTALADAQDQVKKRTRR
;
A
#
# COMPACT_ATOMS: atom_id res chain seq x y z
N TRP A 1 3.93 -1.54 -4.63
CA TRP A 1 3.02 -2.34 -3.79
C TRP A 1 2.25 -1.40 -2.89
N GLY A 2 0.98 -1.69 -2.61
CA GLY A 2 0.13 -0.74 -1.91
C GLY A 2 -0.97 -1.44 -1.11
N GLY A 3 -1.96 -0.63 -0.78
CA GLY A 3 -3.23 -0.98 -0.16
C GLY A 3 -4.17 0.20 -0.38
N SER A 4 -5.47 -0.04 -0.33
CA SER A 4 -6.48 0.99 -0.56
C SER A 4 -7.15 1.37 0.76
N PHE A 5 -7.59 2.62 0.84
CA PHE A 5 -8.31 3.15 1.99
C PHE A 5 -9.68 3.63 1.56
N TYR A 6 -10.68 3.39 2.40
CA TYR A 6 -11.93 4.12 2.31
C TYR A 6 -11.78 5.49 2.97
N ALA A 7 -12.36 6.51 2.35
CA ALA A 7 -12.38 7.87 2.89
C ALA A 7 -13.77 8.47 2.76
N ILE A 8 -14.14 9.34 3.69
CA ILE A 8 -15.38 10.10 3.65
C ILE A 8 -15.08 11.49 3.09
N PRO A 9 -15.59 11.86 1.90
CA PRO A 9 -15.40 13.21 1.36
C PRO A 9 -15.96 14.28 2.30
N LYS A 10 -15.30 15.44 2.38
CA LYS A 10 -15.72 16.55 3.24
C LYS A 10 -17.18 16.99 3.01
N LYS A 11 -17.63 16.93 1.75
CA LYS A 11 -18.98 17.32 1.29
C LYS A 11 -20.01 16.18 1.35
N ALA A 12 -19.67 15.02 1.91
CA ALA A 12 -20.63 13.92 2.05
C ALA A 12 -21.79 14.34 2.97
N GLN A 13 -23.01 14.04 2.53
CA GLN A 13 -24.23 14.38 3.27
C GLN A 13 -24.47 13.43 4.45
N ASN A 14 -24.24 12.13 4.24
CA ASN A 14 -24.55 11.07 5.21
C ASN A 14 -23.28 10.51 5.86
N LYS A 15 -22.52 11.35 6.58
CA LYS A 15 -21.21 10.97 7.15
C LYS A 15 -21.29 9.82 8.15
N ALA A 16 -22.33 9.78 8.98
CA ALA A 16 -22.52 8.73 9.97
C ALA A 16 -22.70 7.35 9.29
N ALA A 17 -23.61 7.25 8.32
CA ALA A 17 -23.82 6.01 7.57
C ALA A 17 -22.57 5.59 6.77
N ALA A 18 -21.86 6.55 6.16
CA ALA A 18 -20.60 6.27 5.49
C ALA A 18 -19.54 5.72 6.46
N TYR A 19 -19.46 6.25 7.68
CA TYR A 19 -18.53 5.74 8.70
C TYR A 19 -18.89 4.32 9.16
N GLU A 20 -20.18 4.04 9.40
CA GLU A 20 -20.64 2.69 9.73
C GLU A 20 -20.32 1.70 8.61
N PHE A 21 -20.52 2.10 7.35
CA PHE A 21 -20.16 1.27 6.20
C PHE A 21 -18.64 1.00 6.14
N ILE A 22 -17.81 2.00 6.36
CA ILE A 22 -16.34 1.81 6.37
C ILE A 22 -15.94 0.85 7.48
N LYS A 23 -16.53 0.96 8.68
CA LYS A 23 -16.27 0.00 9.76
C LYS A 23 -16.72 -1.40 9.37
N PHE A 24 -17.89 -1.56 8.77
CA PHE A 24 -18.37 -2.85 8.29
C PHE A 24 -17.39 -3.48 7.29
N MET A 25 -16.91 -2.71 6.31
CA MET A 25 -15.98 -3.21 5.29
C MET A 25 -14.58 -3.51 5.83
N THR A 26 -14.11 -2.80 6.85
CA THR A 26 -12.70 -2.89 7.31
C THR A 26 -12.51 -3.65 8.62
N LEU A 27 -13.52 -3.69 9.50
CA LEU A 27 -13.46 -4.33 10.80
C LEU A 27 -14.27 -5.63 10.89
N SER A 28 -15.05 -5.97 9.86
CA SER A 28 -15.67 -7.29 9.76
C SER A 28 -14.68 -8.30 9.20
N LYS A 29 -14.37 -9.33 9.99
CA LYS A 29 -13.60 -10.49 9.52
C LYS A 29 -14.24 -11.16 8.31
N GLU A 30 -15.56 -11.29 8.31
CA GLU A 30 -16.32 -11.89 7.21
C GLU A 30 -16.11 -11.11 5.91
N MET A 31 -16.24 -9.78 5.94
CA MET A 31 -16.07 -8.96 4.73
C MET A 31 -14.63 -8.96 4.22
N GLN A 32 -13.64 -8.96 5.12
CA GLN A 32 -12.24 -9.06 4.73
C GLN A 32 -11.93 -10.41 4.08
N LEU A 33 -12.51 -11.50 4.60
CA LEU A 33 -12.34 -12.83 4.01
C LEU A 33 -13.09 -13.00 2.70
N GLU A 34 -14.27 -12.39 2.56
CA GLU A 34 -15.02 -12.40 1.30
C GLU A 34 -14.23 -11.68 0.20
N ALA A 35 -13.70 -10.50 0.49
CA ALA A 35 -12.81 -9.78 -0.43
C ALA A 35 -11.56 -10.60 -0.77
N PHE A 36 -10.99 -11.31 0.21
CA PHE A 36 -9.82 -12.13 -0.03
C PHE A 36 -10.11 -13.32 -0.95
N ARG A 37 -11.26 -13.98 -0.80
CA ARG A 37 -11.63 -15.13 -1.63
C ARG A 37 -12.07 -14.74 -3.03
N SER A 38 -12.76 -13.62 -3.16
CA SER A 38 -13.33 -13.17 -4.44
C SER A 38 -12.37 -12.33 -5.29
N LEU A 39 -11.45 -11.60 -4.66
CA LEU A 39 -10.58 -10.62 -5.33
C LEU A 39 -9.08 -10.84 -5.04
N ASP A 40 -8.72 -11.89 -4.29
CA ASP A 40 -7.36 -12.11 -3.78
C ASP A 40 -6.80 -10.91 -2.97
N ALA A 41 -7.68 -10.07 -2.42
CA ALA A 41 -7.33 -8.93 -1.60
C ALA A 41 -6.85 -9.40 -0.22
N PHE A 42 -5.53 -9.46 0.00
CA PHE A 42 -4.97 -9.92 1.25
C PHE A 42 -5.50 -9.07 2.45
N PRO A 43 -6.07 -9.69 3.50
CA PRO A 43 -6.74 -8.95 4.56
C PRO A 43 -5.82 -7.99 5.32
N ALA A 44 -6.27 -6.75 5.51
CA ALA A 44 -5.60 -5.79 6.39
C ALA A 44 -5.94 -6.03 7.87
N LEU A 45 -7.10 -6.63 8.15
CA LEU A 45 -7.51 -7.01 9.50
C LEU A 45 -6.76 -8.28 9.94
N ILE A 46 -5.89 -8.17 10.95
CA ILE A 46 -5.03 -9.27 11.43
C ILE A 46 -5.82 -10.52 11.79
N GLU A 47 -7.01 -10.38 12.40
CA GLU A 47 -7.84 -11.52 12.78
C GLU A 47 -8.25 -12.40 11.59
N ALA A 48 -8.44 -11.79 10.40
CA ALA A 48 -8.77 -12.51 9.17
C ALA A 48 -7.57 -13.28 8.58
N GLN A 49 -6.34 -12.96 8.99
CA GLN A 49 -5.11 -13.64 8.52
C GLN A 49 -4.83 -14.97 9.26
N SER A 50 -5.77 -15.43 10.08
CA SER A 50 -5.73 -16.74 10.74
C SER A 50 -6.64 -17.78 10.07
N ASP A 51 -7.35 -17.40 9.00
CA ASP A 51 -8.31 -18.26 8.33
C ASP A 51 -7.64 -19.41 7.55
N PRO A 52 -8.20 -20.63 7.55
CA PRO A 52 -7.64 -21.78 6.82
C PRO A 52 -7.48 -21.56 5.31
N PHE A 53 -8.16 -20.58 4.72
CA PHE A 53 -7.98 -20.22 3.32
C PHE A 53 -6.52 -19.84 2.98
N LEU A 54 -5.75 -19.33 3.94
CA LEU A 54 -4.33 -19.03 3.74
C LEU A 54 -3.48 -20.29 3.51
N ASP A 55 -3.92 -21.45 4.01
CA ASP A 55 -3.20 -22.72 3.86
C ASP A 55 -3.51 -23.44 2.53
N GLN A 56 -4.48 -22.94 1.78
CA GLN A 56 -4.88 -23.56 0.52
C GLN A 56 -3.82 -23.33 -0.57
N PRO A 57 -3.49 -24.37 -1.34
CA PRO A 57 -2.58 -24.25 -2.46
C PRO A 57 -3.18 -23.37 -3.55
N ILE A 58 -2.33 -22.65 -4.28
CA ILE A 58 -2.72 -21.90 -5.48
C ILE A 58 -2.19 -22.63 -6.69
N ALA A 59 -3.07 -23.30 -7.45
CA ALA A 59 -2.70 -24.11 -8.61
C ALA A 59 -1.91 -23.33 -9.66
N TYR A 60 -2.29 -22.07 -9.92
CA TYR A 60 -1.56 -21.19 -10.85
C TYR A 60 -0.09 -20.99 -10.47
N LEU A 61 0.24 -21.11 -9.18
CA LEU A 61 1.59 -20.98 -8.63
C LEU A 61 2.24 -22.35 -8.36
N GLY A 62 1.81 -23.40 -9.07
CA GLY A 62 2.34 -24.76 -8.88
C GLY A 62 2.00 -25.34 -7.51
N ASP A 63 0.76 -25.14 -7.06
CA ASP A 63 0.22 -25.59 -5.77
C ASP A 63 0.95 -25.03 -4.53
N GLN A 64 1.71 -23.95 -4.71
CA GLN A 64 2.36 -23.27 -3.59
C GLN A 64 1.32 -22.67 -2.65
N LYS A 65 1.57 -22.81 -1.33
CA LYS A 65 0.83 -22.10 -0.27
C LYS A 65 1.28 -20.65 -0.15
N ALA A 66 1.20 -19.87 -1.24
CA ALA A 66 1.81 -18.55 -1.32
C ALA A 66 1.19 -17.54 -0.33
N ARG A 67 -0.08 -17.70 0.06
CA ARG A 67 -0.76 -16.85 1.05
C ARG A 67 -0.07 -16.85 2.42
N GLN A 68 0.57 -17.96 2.82
CA GLN A 68 1.39 -18.01 4.03
C GLN A 68 2.64 -17.13 3.91
N LEU A 69 3.28 -17.10 2.74
CA LEU A 69 4.42 -16.23 2.50
C LEU A 69 4.01 -14.75 2.53
N TRP A 70 2.84 -14.42 1.99
CA TRP A 70 2.30 -13.06 2.04
C TRP A 70 2.04 -12.60 3.47
N LYS A 71 1.54 -13.48 4.34
CA LYS A 71 1.39 -13.21 5.78
C LYS A 71 2.74 -12.90 6.44
N VAL A 72 3.75 -13.73 6.21
CA VAL A 72 5.11 -13.50 6.74
C VAL A 72 5.69 -12.16 6.24
N SER A 73 5.42 -11.80 4.99
CA SER A 73 5.80 -10.49 4.45
C SER A 73 5.03 -9.35 5.12
N ALA A 74 3.72 -9.49 5.29
CA ALA A 74 2.86 -8.49 5.92
C ALA A 74 3.29 -8.19 7.37
N ASP A 75 3.61 -9.22 8.15
CA ASP A 75 4.09 -9.10 9.54
C ASP A 75 5.42 -8.35 9.67
N LYS A 76 6.19 -8.23 8.58
CA LYS A 76 7.47 -7.53 8.53
C LYS A 76 7.38 -6.11 7.99
N ILE A 77 6.21 -5.68 7.51
CA ILE A 77 6.03 -4.33 6.99
C ILE A 77 6.10 -3.35 8.16
N GLN A 78 7.02 -2.40 8.07
CA GLN A 78 7.10 -1.29 9.02
C GLN A 78 6.25 -0.12 8.54
N ALA A 79 5.60 0.56 9.48
CA ALA A 79 4.87 1.78 9.17
C ALA A 79 5.84 2.84 8.65
N ILE A 80 5.51 3.42 7.50
CA ILE A 80 6.25 4.55 6.92
C ILE A 80 5.50 5.82 7.29
N ALA A 81 6.21 6.84 7.78
CA ALA A 81 5.63 8.15 8.01
C ALA A 81 5.27 8.78 6.66
N VAL A 82 4.03 9.28 6.56
CA VAL A 82 3.56 10.01 5.37
C VAL A 82 3.61 11.51 5.61
N ASP A 83 4.05 12.25 4.60
CA ASP A 83 4.09 13.72 4.61
C ASP A 83 3.20 14.28 3.49
N LYS A 84 2.64 15.48 3.70
CA LYS A 84 1.84 16.18 2.69
C LYS A 84 2.61 16.45 1.39
N PHE A 85 3.93 16.43 1.45
CA PHE A 85 4.84 16.61 0.32
C PHE A 85 5.37 15.31 -0.28
N ASP A 86 4.95 14.13 0.19
CA ASP A 86 5.35 12.84 -0.41
C ASP A 86 5.09 12.77 -1.93
N PRO A 87 3.98 13.32 -2.48
CA PRO A 87 3.80 13.33 -3.94
C PRO A 87 4.91 14.12 -4.67
N VAL A 88 5.37 15.22 -4.10
CA VAL A 88 6.47 16.03 -4.64
C VAL A 88 7.79 15.26 -4.55
N ALA A 89 8.04 14.62 -3.40
CA ALA A 89 9.23 13.80 -3.21
C ALA A 89 9.28 12.63 -4.21
N ASN A 90 8.17 11.92 -4.38
CA ASN A 90 8.05 10.81 -5.33
C ASN A 90 8.27 11.25 -6.78
N GLU A 91 7.70 12.38 -7.19
CA GLU A 91 7.90 12.93 -8.54
C GLU A 91 9.40 13.21 -8.80
N VAL A 92 10.06 13.89 -7.85
CA VAL A 92 11.48 14.25 -7.98
C VAL A 92 12.37 13.02 -7.99
N VAL A 93 12.16 12.07 -7.07
CA VAL A 93 12.96 10.84 -6.97
C VAL A 93 12.80 10.00 -8.24
N ASN A 94 11.57 9.84 -8.75
CA ASN A 94 11.35 9.09 -9.98
C ASN A 94 11.99 9.76 -11.21
N SER A 95 11.94 11.09 -11.29
CA SER A 95 12.61 11.83 -12.37
C SER A 95 14.13 11.61 -12.36
N GLU A 96 14.76 11.64 -11.19
CA GLU A 96 16.20 11.38 -11.06
C GLU A 96 16.54 9.90 -11.28
N LEU A 97 15.68 8.97 -10.84
CA LEU A 97 15.82 7.54 -11.12
C LEU A 97 15.81 7.25 -12.62
N SER A 98 14.90 7.87 -13.40
CA SER A 98 14.89 7.71 -14.86
C SER A 98 16.22 8.13 -15.49
N LYS A 99 16.86 9.21 -15.01
CA LYS A 99 18.18 9.63 -15.52
C LYS A 99 19.28 8.62 -15.19
N VAL A 100 19.22 7.97 -14.02
CA VAL A 100 20.15 6.88 -13.69
C VAL A 100 19.96 5.72 -14.66
N LEU A 101 18.71 5.27 -14.83
CA LEU A 101 18.39 4.07 -15.62
C LEU A 101 18.61 4.28 -17.13
N GLU A 102 18.26 5.44 -17.66
CA GLU A 102 18.22 5.69 -19.11
C GLU A 102 19.44 6.46 -19.63
N GLN A 103 20.10 7.25 -18.76
CA GLN A 103 21.17 8.17 -19.17
C GLN A 103 22.50 7.87 -18.45
N GLY A 104 22.55 6.84 -17.61
CA GLY A 104 23.75 6.44 -16.90
C GLY A 104 24.22 7.46 -15.86
N LYS A 105 23.31 8.32 -15.37
CA LYS A 105 23.64 9.29 -14.32
C LYS A 105 24.13 8.55 -13.06
N ASP A 106 25.19 9.06 -12.45
CA ASP A 106 25.69 8.53 -11.18
C ASP A 106 24.63 8.60 -10.07
N ILE A 107 24.47 7.51 -9.32
CA ILE A 107 23.44 7.35 -8.29
C ILE A 107 23.61 8.38 -7.16
N LYS A 108 24.83 8.63 -6.70
CA LYS A 108 25.06 9.59 -5.60
C LYS A 108 24.67 11.00 -6.02
N THR A 109 25.01 11.35 -7.26
CA THR A 109 24.67 12.64 -7.86
C THR A 109 23.15 12.78 -8.04
N ALA A 110 22.47 11.74 -8.55
CA ALA A 110 21.02 11.72 -8.69
C ALA A 110 20.29 11.88 -7.33
N LEU A 111 20.78 11.21 -6.28
CA LEU A 111 20.24 11.35 -4.93
C LEU A 111 20.46 12.75 -4.34
N ALA A 112 21.64 13.34 -4.53
CA ALA A 112 21.94 14.69 -4.07
C ALA A 112 21.03 15.72 -4.76
N ASP A 113 20.88 15.60 -6.08
CA ASP A 113 20.00 16.48 -6.87
C ASP A 113 18.53 16.33 -6.45
N ALA A 114 18.06 15.09 -6.25
CA ALA A 114 16.72 14.82 -5.77
C ALA A 114 16.48 15.50 -4.40
N GLN A 115 17.42 15.33 -3.47
CA GLN A 115 17.33 15.94 -2.14
C GLN A 115 17.23 17.47 -2.22
N ASP A 116 18.04 18.11 -3.05
CA ASP A 116 18.03 19.56 -3.23
C ASP A 116 16.74 20.07 -3.87
N GLN A 117 16.20 19.35 -4.86
CA GLN A 117 14.93 19.68 -5.50
C GLN A 117 13.75 19.53 -4.53
N VAL A 118 13.73 18.45 -3.72
CA VAL A 118 12.70 18.29 -2.68
C VAL A 118 12.77 19.44 -1.69
N LYS A 119 13.95 19.75 -1.13
CA LYS A 119 14.12 20.89 -0.19
C LYS A 119 13.62 22.21 -0.76
N LYS A 120 13.87 22.48 -2.05
CA LYS A 120 13.42 23.72 -2.71
C LYS A 120 11.91 23.78 -2.85
N ARG A 121 11.26 22.65 -3.19
CA ARG A 121 9.81 22.59 -3.47
C ARG A 121 8.95 22.50 -2.21
N THR A 122 9.49 22.00 -1.09
CA THR A 122 8.75 21.86 0.18
C THR A 122 8.90 23.04 1.14
N ARG A 123 9.80 23.99 0.84
CA ARG A 123 9.98 25.25 1.60
C ARG A 123 8.97 26.36 1.27
N ARG A 124 8.12 26.15 0.26
CA ARG A 124 7.11 27.12 -0.18
C ARG A 124 5.78 26.90 0.52
#